data_AF-A0A538RX84-F1
#
_entry.id   AF-A0A538RX84-F1
#
_cell.length_a   1.000
_cell.length_b   1.000
_cell.length_c   1.000
_cell.angle_alpha   90.00
_cell.angle_beta   90.00
_cell.angle_gamma   90.00
#
_symmetry.space_group_name_H-M   'P 1'
#
loop_
_entity.id
_entity.type
_entity.pdbx_description
1 polymer ?
#
loop_
_entity_poly.entity_id
_entity_poly.type
_entity_poly.pdbx_seq_one_letter_code
_entity_poly.pdbx_strand_id
1 'polypeptide(L)'
;EVLDMLDEIGSIDNARAWLEDAVTNKKKIMGFGHRVYKVKDPRATVLQELAEHVFAEMSRPKTYELAVELERIAAGILGPKGIYPNVDFYSGIVYQALGIPRDLFTPVFAIARVAGWLAHWLEQLKNNRIFRPEQVYVGKHDVAYTPLEKRP
;
A
#
# COMPACT_ATOMS: atom_id res chain seq x y z
N GLU A 1 -4.36 -7.01 -2.20
CA GLU A 1 -3.83 -7.05 -0.82
C GLU A 1 -4.82 -6.52 0.22
N VAL A 2 -5.23 -5.25 0.20
CA VAL A 2 -6.20 -4.74 1.20
C VAL A 2 -7.54 -5.47 1.11
N LEU A 3 -8.09 -5.64 -0.10
CA LEU A 3 -9.33 -6.39 -0.27
C LEU A 3 -9.19 -7.85 0.18
N ASP A 4 -8.05 -8.49 -0.10
CA ASP A 4 -7.80 -9.88 0.31
C ASP A 4 -7.72 -10.01 1.84
N MET A 5 -7.12 -9.01 2.51
CA MET A 5 -7.13 -8.91 3.97
C MET A 5 -8.54 -8.72 4.53
N LEU A 6 -9.37 -7.87 3.90
CA LEU A 6 -10.75 -7.67 4.33
C LEU A 6 -11.61 -8.93 4.08
N ASP A 7 -11.36 -9.65 2.98
CA ASP A 7 -12.00 -10.94 2.69
C ASP A 7 -11.58 -12.01 3.73
N GLU A 8 -10.32 -12.02 4.18
CA GLU A 8 -9.82 -12.91 5.25
C GLU A 8 -10.51 -12.63 6.59
N ILE A 9 -10.71 -11.35 6.94
CA ILE A 9 -11.42 -10.94 8.16
C ILE A 9 -12.91 -11.35 8.09
N GLY A 10 -13.51 -11.19 6.91
CA GLY A 10 -14.86 -11.65 6.58
C GLY A 10 -16.00 -10.79 7.16
N SER A 11 -16.02 -10.56 8.48
CA SER A 11 -17.08 -9.80 9.17
C SER A 11 -16.53 -8.81 10.19
N ILE A 12 -17.38 -7.84 10.53
CA ILE A 12 -17.09 -6.80 11.55
C ILE A 12 -16.73 -7.42 12.90
N ASP A 13 -17.44 -8.47 13.31
CA ASP A 13 -17.24 -9.14 14.61
C ASP A 13 -15.83 -9.73 14.74
N ASN A 14 -15.21 -10.12 13.63
CA ASN A 14 -13.86 -10.69 13.60
C ASN A 14 -12.74 -9.62 13.57
N ALA A 15 -13.06 -8.37 13.23
CA ALA A 15 -12.07 -7.34 12.94
C ALA A 15 -11.11 -7.06 14.10
N ARG A 16 -11.64 -7.01 15.33
CA ARG A 16 -10.83 -6.79 16.53
C ARG A 16 -9.85 -7.93 16.78
N ALA A 17 -10.36 -9.16 16.83
CA ALA A 17 -9.57 -10.34 17.12
C ALA A 17 -8.47 -10.54 16.07
N TRP A 18 -8.80 -10.34 14.79
CA TRP A 18 -7.85 -10.41 13.70
C TRP A 18 -6.75 -9.35 13.83
N LEU A 19 -7.11 -8.10 14.14
CA LEU A 19 -6.14 -7.02 14.28
C LEU A 19 -5.18 -7.24 15.46
N GLU A 20 -5.70 -7.70 16.60
CA GLU A 20 -4.90 -8.03 17.79
C GLU A 20 -3.94 -9.18 17.52
N ASP A 21 -4.37 -10.23 16.80
CA ASP A 21 -3.51 -11.32 16.33
C ASP A 21 -2.41 -10.80 15.38
N ALA A 22 -2.79 -9.97 14.41
CA ALA A 22 -1.86 -9.41 13.43
C ALA A 22 -0.77 -8.56 14.11
N VAL A 23 -1.14 -7.75 15.10
CA VAL A 23 -0.20 -6.94 15.88
C VAL A 23 0.70 -7.83 16.74
N THR A 24 0.15 -8.82 17.42
CA THR A 24 0.90 -9.76 18.28
C THR A 24 1.94 -10.54 17.46
N ASN A 25 1.57 -11.02 16.29
CA ASN A 25 2.44 -11.76 15.38
C ASN A 25 3.29 -10.87 14.46
N LYS A 26 3.25 -9.54 14.64
CA LYS A 26 3.98 -8.57 13.81
C LYS A 26 3.70 -8.73 12.30
N LYS A 27 2.49 -9.14 11.94
CA LYS A 27 2.02 -9.19 10.56
C LYS A 27 1.89 -7.76 10.02
N LYS A 28 2.14 -7.58 8.72
CA LYS A 28 1.86 -6.30 8.05
C LYS A 28 0.35 -6.16 7.87
N ILE A 29 -0.17 -4.99 8.22
CA ILE A 29 -1.58 -4.66 8.07
C ILE A 29 -1.70 -3.84 6.79
N MET A 30 -2.30 -4.43 5.76
CA MET A 30 -2.33 -3.83 4.43
C MET A 30 -3.13 -2.53 4.44
N GLY A 31 -2.63 -1.51 3.74
CA GLY A 31 -3.23 -0.17 3.75
C GLY A 31 -2.95 0.66 5.01
N PHE A 32 -2.16 0.16 5.98
CA PHE A 32 -1.75 0.94 7.15
C PHE A 32 -0.28 1.32 7.11
N GLY A 33 -0.01 2.52 7.63
CA GLY A 33 1.32 3.09 7.72
C GLY A 33 1.76 3.80 6.44
N HIS A 34 2.61 4.81 6.63
CA HIS A 34 3.19 5.58 5.55
C HIS A 34 4.61 6.00 5.91
N ARG A 35 5.49 6.10 4.91
CA ARG A 35 6.88 6.53 5.11
C ARG A 35 6.95 7.96 5.64
N VAL A 36 6.03 8.81 5.20
CA VAL A 36 5.96 10.24 5.54
C VAL A 36 4.87 10.55 6.57
N TYR A 37 3.68 9.97 6.43
CA TYR A 37 2.54 10.35 7.27
C TYR A 37 2.55 9.56 8.58
N LYS A 38 2.42 10.29 9.70
CA LYS A 38 2.21 9.76 11.06
C LYS A 38 0.81 10.04 11.58
N VAL A 39 -0.08 10.38 10.67
CA VAL A 39 -1.50 10.70 10.84
C VAL A 39 -2.24 10.05 9.67
N LYS A 40 -3.58 10.09 9.68
CA LYS A 40 -4.40 9.65 8.55
C LYS A 40 -3.97 10.38 7.28
N ASP A 41 -3.73 9.62 6.22
CA ASP A 41 -3.33 10.16 4.92
C ASP A 41 -4.45 11.05 4.38
N PRO A 42 -4.18 12.31 4.01
CA PRO A 42 -5.21 13.21 3.49
C PRO A 42 -5.90 12.65 2.24
N ARG A 43 -5.18 11.85 1.43
CA ARG A 43 -5.76 11.20 0.24
C ARG A 43 -6.76 10.11 0.62
N ALA A 44 -6.55 9.43 1.75
CA ALA A 44 -7.50 8.45 2.25
C ALA A 44 -8.80 9.12 2.71
N THR A 45 -8.72 10.31 3.31
CA THR A 45 -9.89 11.12 3.67
C THR A 45 -10.69 11.55 2.44
N VAL A 46 -10.04 12.15 1.44
CA VAL A 46 -10.69 12.56 0.19
C VAL A 46 -11.33 11.35 -0.52
N LEU A 47 -10.66 10.20 -0.47
CA LEU A 47 -11.15 8.99 -1.11
C LEU A 47 -12.37 8.40 -0.39
N GLN A 48 -12.46 8.51 0.93
CA GLN A 48 -13.66 8.15 1.68
C GLN A 48 -14.84 9.06 1.32
N GLU A 49 -14.63 10.37 1.22
CA GLU A 49 -15.68 11.31 0.81
C GLU A 49 -16.21 10.95 -0.59
N LEU A 50 -15.30 10.65 -1.53
CA LEU A 50 -15.68 10.16 -2.86
C LEU A 50 -16.41 8.81 -2.79
N ALA A 51 -15.97 7.89 -1.94
CA ALA A 51 -16.61 6.58 -1.76
C ALA A 51 -18.06 6.75 -1.31
N GLU A 52 -18.32 7.61 -0.32
CA GLU A 52 -19.68 7.90 0.16
C GLU A 52 -20.58 8.47 -0.94
N HIS A 53 -20.05 9.33 -1.82
CA HIS A 53 -20.81 9.80 -2.99
C HIS A 53 -21.13 8.67 -3.98
N VAL A 54 -20.17 7.80 -4.28
CA VAL A 54 -20.39 6.63 -5.15
C VAL A 54 -21.43 5.68 -4.53
N PHE A 55 -21.38 5.47 -3.21
CA PHE A 55 -22.33 4.62 -2.49
C PHE A 55 -23.71 5.25 -2.29
N ALA A 56 -23.89 6.52 -2.61
CA ALA A 56 -25.22 7.13 -2.66
C ALA A 56 -25.98 6.73 -3.94
N GLU A 57 -25.26 6.52 -5.04
CA GLU A 57 -25.82 6.09 -6.33
C GLU A 57 -25.80 4.56 -6.51
N MET A 58 -24.92 3.87 -5.79
CA MET A 58 -24.73 2.42 -5.83
C MET A 58 -25.04 1.80 -4.47
N SER A 59 -25.05 0.46 -4.36
CA SER A 59 -25.17 -0.19 -3.05
C SER A 59 -23.89 -0.05 -2.24
N ARG A 60 -23.98 0.44 -1.00
CA ARG A 60 -22.87 0.46 -0.03
C ARG A 60 -22.34 -0.98 0.20
N PRO A 61 -21.06 -1.28 -0.07
CA PRO A 61 -20.55 -2.63 0.08
C PRO A 61 -20.28 -2.95 1.56
N LYS A 62 -20.60 -4.17 2.00
CA LYS A 62 -20.29 -4.66 3.36
C LYS A 62 -18.80 -4.55 3.71
N THR A 63 -17.94 -4.74 2.70
CA THR A 63 -16.48 -4.58 2.81
C THR A 63 -16.08 -3.17 3.27
N TYR A 64 -16.86 -2.14 2.92
CA TYR A 64 -16.61 -0.78 3.39
C TYR A 64 -16.96 -0.59 4.87
N GLU A 65 -18.07 -1.15 5.34
CA GLU A 65 -18.43 -1.12 6.77
C GLU A 65 -17.36 -1.82 7.62
N LEU A 66 -16.87 -2.96 7.14
CA LEU A 66 -15.74 -3.66 7.75
C LEU A 66 -14.47 -2.79 7.79
N ALA A 67 -14.12 -2.12 6.68
CA ALA A 67 -12.94 -1.26 6.62
C ALA A 67 -13.03 -0.07 7.58
N VAL A 68 -14.20 0.56 7.70
CA VAL A 68 -14.46 1.67 8.64
C VAL A 68 -14.31 1.19 10.08
N GLU A 69 -14.86 0.03 10.42
CA GLU A 69 -14.72 -0.52 11.78
C GLU A 69 -13.27 -0.92 12.07
N LEU A 70 -12.57 -1.52 11.10
CA LEU A 70 -11.16 -1.84 11.23
C LEU A 70 -10.30 -0.58 11.44
N GLU A 71 -10.57 0.52 10.71
CA GLU A 71 -9.94 1.83 10.95
C GLU A 71 -10.19 2.32 12.38
N ARG A 72 -11.43 2.25 12.85
CA ARG A 72 -11.81 2.70 14.19
C ARG A 72 -11.07 1.93 15.29
N ILE A 73 -11.00 0.60 15.17
CA ILE A 73 -10.28 -0.25 16.14
C ILE A 73 -8.77 0.04 16.06
N ALA A 74 -8.24 0.14 14.84
CA ALA A 74 -6.82 0.41 14.62
C ALA A 74 -6.36 1.76 15.15
N ALA A 75 -7.22 2.79 15.17
CA ALA A 75 -6.89 4.08 15.78
C ALA A 75 -6.44 3.94 17.25
N GLY A 76 -7.05 3.02 18.01
CA GLY A 76 -6.67 2.76 19.41
C GLY A 76 -5.39 1.94 19.57
N ILE A 77 -5.16 0.95 18.69
CA ILE A 77 -4.06 -0.03 18.82
C ILE A 77 -2.78 0.44 18.11
N LEU A 78 -2.93 1.06 16.94
CA LEU A 78 -1.86 1.46 16.03
C LEU A 78 -1.60 2.97 16.03
N GLY A 79 -2.61 3.78 16.35
CA GLY A 79 -2.49 5.24 16.42
C GLY A 79 -1.35 5.72 17.33
N PRO A 80 -1.16 5.18 18.55
CA PRO A 80 -0.03 5.53 19.41
C PRO A 80 1.36 5.24 18.78
N LYS A 81 1.43 4.36 17.78
CA LYS A 81 2.65 4.04 17.02
C LYS A 81 2.81 4.91 15.77
N GLY A 82 1.92 5.87 15.54
CA GLY A 82 1.92 6.72 14.34
C GLY A 82 1.53 5.96 13.07
N ILE A 83 0.78 4.86 13.20
CA ILE A 83 0.36 4.01 12.08
C ILE A 83 -1.13 4.24 11.83
N TYR A 84 -1.43 4.78 10.66
CA TYR A 84 -2.78 5.18 10.24
C TYR A 84 -3.06 4.68 8.82
N PRO A 85 -4.33 4.66 8.38
CA PRO A 85 -4.67 4.30 7.00
C PRO A 85 -3.98 5.21 5.98
N ASN A 86 -3.48 4.59 4.92
CA ASN A 86 -2.97 5.27 3.74
C ASN A 86 -4.00 5.23 2.60
N VAL A 87 -3.69 5.88 1.47
CA VAL A 87 -4.59 5.95 0.31
C VAL A 87 -5.05 4.58 -0.21
N ASP A 88 -4.21 3.56 -0.09
CA ASP A 88 -4.52 2.23 -0.63
C ASP A 88 -5.55 1.47 0.21
N PHE A 89 -5.79 1.90 1.45
CA PHE A 89 -6.76 1.26 2.34
C PHE A 89 -8.20 1.37 1.82
N TYR A 90 -8.55 2.48 1.16
CA TYR A 90 -9.88 2.69 0.62
C TYR A 90 -9.95 2.56 -0.91
N SER A 91 -8.84 2.69 -1.63
CA SER A 91 -8.85 2.72 -3.10
C SER A 91 -9.41 1.45 -3.72
N GLY A 92 -9.03 0.28 -3.22
CA GLY A 92 -9.54 -0.98 -3.71
C GLY A 92 -11.06 -1.13 -3.54
N ILE A 93 -11.61 -0.62 -2.45
CA ILE A 93 -13.06 -0.66 -2.16
C ILE A 93 -13.81 0.21 -3.16
N VAL A 94 -13.29 1.42 -3.43
CA VAL A 94 -13.88 2.33 -4.42
C VAL A 94 -13.80 1.74 -5.82
N TYR A 95 -12.64 1.22 -6.23
CA TYR A 95 -12.50 0.60 -7.56
C TYR A 95 -13.40 -0.62 -7.74
N GLN A 96 -13.54 -1.46 -6.71
CA GLN A 96 -14.46 -2.59 -6.74
C GLN A 96 -15.92 -2.14 -6.88
N ALA A 97 -16.32 -1.08 -6.16
CA ALA A 97 -17.67 -0.52 -6.27
C ALA A 97 -17.94 0.05 -7.66
N LEU A 98 -16.93 0.64 -8.32
CA LEU A 98 -16.99 1.10 -9.71
C LEU A 98 -16.97 -0.05 -10.74
N GLY A 99 -16.95 -1.31 -10.30
CA GLY A 99 -16.95 -2.49 -11.18
C GLY A 99 -15.61 -2.76 -11.86
N ILE A 100 -14.52 -2.16 -11.37
CA ILE A 100 -13.18 -2.36 -11.93
C ILE A 100 -12.63 -3.72 -11.41
N PRO A 101 -12.16 -4.61 -12.31
CA PRO A 101 -11.45 -5.82 -11.93
C PRO A 101 -10.22 -5.56 -11.03
N ARG A 102 -9.97 -6.42 -10.04
CA ARG A 102 -8.90 -6.23 -9.04
C ARG A 102 -7.49 -6.15 -9.65
N ASP A 103 -7.25 -6.89 -10.74
CA ASP A 103 -6.01 -6.90 -11.50
C ASP A 103 -5.76 -5.58 -12.26
N LEU A 104 -6.79 -4.75 -12.44
CA LEU A 104 -6.70 -3.44 -13.07
C LEU A 104 -6.49 -2.27 -12.10
N PHE A 105 -6.43 -2.50 -10.79
CA PHE A 105 -6.22 -1.42 -9.81
C PHE A 105 -4.88 -0.71 -9.99
N THR A 106 -3.79 -1.46 -10.18
CA THR A 106 -2.46 -0.87 -10.42
C THR A 106 -2.37 -0.14 -11.77
N PRO A 107 -2.92 -0.68 -12.88
CA PRO A 107 -3.09 0.09 -14.12
C PRO A 107 -3.86 1.41 -13.95
N VAL A 108 -4.97 1.43 -13.21
CA VAL A 108 -5.74 2.67 -12.94
C VAL A 108 -4.88 3.69 -12.18
N PHE A 109 -4.12 3.23 -11.18
CA PHE A 109 -3.13 4.07 -10.50
C PHE A 109 -2.08 4.62 -11.47
N ALA A 110 -1.58 3.81 -12.40
CA ALA A 110 -0.58 4.22 -13.38
C ALA A 110 -1.12 5.30 -14.33
N ILE A 111 -2.39 5.20 -14.75
CA ILE A 111 -3.07 6.23 -15.57
C ILE A 111 -3.04 7.58 -14.85
N ALA A 112 -3.38 7.61 -13.56
CA ALA A 112 -3.31 8.86 -12.79
C ALA A 112 -1.85 9.33 -12.59
N ARG A 113 -0.93 8.39 -12.37
CA ARG A 113 0.46 8.71 -12.03
C ARG A 113 1.31 9.16 -13.23
N VAL A 114 0.94 8.80 -14.46
CA VAL A 114 1.70 9.17 -15.66
C VAL A 114 1.91 10.67 -15.79
N ALA A 115 0.92 11.49 -15.41
CA ALA A 115 1.06 12.94 -15.40
C ALA A 115 2.19 13.41 -14.48
N GLY A 116 2.29 12.83 -13.27
CA GLY A 116 3.37 13.11 -12.33
C GLY A 116 4.73 12.59 -12.81
N TRP A 117 4.78 11.38 -13.39
CA TRP A 117 6.02 10.84 -13.96
C TRP A 117 6.57 11.73 -15.08
N LEU A 118 5.70 12.15 -16.00
CA LEU A 118 6.09 13.04 -17.11
C LEU A 118 6.50 14.43 -16.60
N ALA A 119 5.80 14.97 -15.60
CA ALA A 119 6.17 16.25 -14.99
C ALA A 119 7.57 16.20 -14.35
N HIS A 120 7.85 15.18 -13.54
CA HIS A 120 9.18 14.98 -12.95
C HIS A 120 10.26 14.72 -14.01
N TRP A 121 9.93 14.01 -15.09
CA TRP A 121 10.86 13.79 -16.18
C TRP A 121 11.21 15.10 -16.91
N LEU A 122 10.21 15.93 -17.22
CA LEU A 122 10.43 17.24 -17.82
C LEU A 122 11.22 18.18 -16.91
N GLU A 123 11.00 18.13 -15.60
CA GLU A 123 11.78 18.87 -14.60
C GLU A 123 13.25 18.44 -14.61
N GLN A 124 13.50 17.12 -14.58
CA GLN A 124 14.85 16.55 -14.67
C GLN A 124 15.57 16.98 -15.94
N LEU A 125 14.88 17.01 -17.10
CA LEU A 125 15.49 17.39 -18.38
C LEU A 125 16.03 18.83 -18.39
N LYS A 126 15.45 19.75 -17.60
CA LYS A 126 15.92 21.15 -17.52
C LYS A 126 17.29 21.29 -16.86
N ASN A 127 17.65 20.39 -15.95
CA ASN A 127 18.94 20.37 -15.27
C ASN A 127 19.42 18.93 -15.09
N ASN A 128 19.65 18.26 -16.22
CA ASN A 128 19.82 16.81 -16.23
C ASN A 128 21.17 16.39 -15.64
N ARG A 129 21.14 15.35 -14.81
CA ARG A 129 22.33 14.65 -14.30
C ARG A 129 22.14 13.15 -14.43
N ILE A 130 23.17 12.45 -14.90
CA ILE A 130 23.16 10.99 -14.97
C ILE A 130 23.08 10.38 -13.58
N PHE A 131 22.15 9.44 -13.39
CA PHE A 131 22.10 8.61 -12.19
C PHE A 131 23.13 7.48 -12.30
N ARG A 132 24.25 7.62 -11.59
CA ARG A 132 25.28 6.59 -11.48
C ARG A 132 25.61 6.35 -9.99
N PRO A 133 24.78 5.58 -9.28
CA PRO A 133 25.10 5.19 -7.90
C PRO A 133 26.29 4.22 -7.88
N GLU A 134 27.05 4.25 -6.78
CA GLU A 134 28.16 3.31 -6.53
C GLU A 134 27.70 2.15 -5.66
N GLN A 135 28.50 1.09 -5.63
CA GLN A 135 28.28 -0.09 -4.79
C GLN A 135 29.51 -0.33 -3.92
N VAL A 136 29.28 -0.71 -2.67
CA VAL A 136 30.36 -1.15 -1.77
C VAL A 136 30.59 -2.64 -1.98
N TYR A 137 31.75 -3.01 -2.50
CA TYR A 137 32.10 -4.40 -2.71
C TYR A 137 32.57 -5.05 -1.40
N VAL A 138 31.85 -6.10 -0.96
CA VAL A 138 32.13 -6.87 0.27
C VAL A 138 32.54 -8.32 -0.03
N GLY A 139 32.83 -8.62 -1.30
CA GLY A 139 33.26 -9.94 -1.74
C GLY A 139 34.73 -10.22 -1.42
N LYS A 140 35.16 -11.45 -1.72
CA LYS A 140 36.57 -11.83 -1.63
C LYS A 140 37.34 -11.17 -2.77
N HIS A 141 38.45 -10.53 -2.42
CA HIS A 141 39.41 -10.02 -3.40
C HIS A 141 40.45 -11.11 -3.71
N ASP A 142 41.10 -10.97 -4.87
CA ASP A 142 42.27 -11.78 -5.25
C ASP A 142 42.05 -13.30 -5.18
N VAL A 143 40.82 -13.74 -5.45
CA VAL A 143 40.51 -15.18 -5.50
C VAL A 143 41.20 -15.77 -6.71
N ALA A 144 42.21 -16.61 -6.46
CA ALA A 144 42.91 -17.33 -7.50
C ALA A 144 41.94 -18.21 -8.31
N TYR A 145 42.01 -18.08 -9.64
CA TYR A 145 41.22 -18.92 -10.54
C TYR A 145 41.63 -20.39 -10.39
N THR A 146 40.66 -21.26 -10.11
CA THR A 146 40.87 -22.72 -10.07
C THR A 146 40.36 -23.32 -11.39
N PRO A 147 41.22 -23.99 -12.20
CA PRO A 147 40.78 -24.74 -13.38
C PRO A 147 39.69 -25.75 -13.05
N LEU A 148 38.78 -26.02 -13.99
CA LEU A 148 37.59 -26.84 -13.74
C LEU A 148 37.93 -28.23 -13.20
N GLU A 149 39.00 -28.83 -13.72
CA GLU A 149 39.49 -30.17 -13.37
C GLU A 149 40.06 -30.25 -11.94
N LYS A 150 40.32 -29.10 -11.32
CA LYS A 150 40.86 -28.97 -9.95
C LYS A 150 39.80 -28.47 -8.96
N ARG A 151 38.56 -28.33 -9.38
CA ARG A 151 37.43 -28.00 -8.48
C ARG A 151 36.89 -29.31 -7.87
N PRO A 152 36.42 -29.29 -6.60
CA PRO A 152 35.83 -30.46 -5.95
C PRO A 152 34.62 -31.03 -6.68
#